data_AF-A0A7J8KAA2-F1
#
_entry.id   AF-A0A7J8KAA2-F1
#
_cell.length_a   1.000
_cell.length_b   1.000
_cell.length_c   1.000
_cell.angle_alpha   90.00
_cell.angle_beta   90.00
_cell.angle_gamma   90.00
#
_symmetry.space_group_name_H-M   'P 1'
#
loop_
_entity.id
_entity.type
_entity.pdbx_description
1 polymer ?
#
loop_
_entity_poly.entity_id
_entity_poly.type
_entity_poly.pdbx_seq_one_letter_code
_entity_poly.pdbx_strand_id
1 'polypeptide(L)'
;MEACLLQLPQRLLLLGAAALTVSALETADLVDLCGQTWQRDGLLLRSHSASRRFYFVVPDTDCGLWLRAAAPIDRIRFQFRFFLVYTLTSASPASPPPNASSPASADACAPGSYLQFYEGPPGAPRPLGAPLCGLTIPALITSSGEFLGLRLVTGGRQPRVDFVGEVTSFRLGGLGLLARTRASN
;
A
#
# COMPACT_ATOMS: atom_id res chain seq x y z
N MET A 1 1.73 -72.61 -25.79
CA MET A 1 1.15 -72.69 -24.43
C MET A 1 1.61 -71.48 -23.66
N GLU A 2 0.64 -70.85 -23.02
CA GLU A 2 0.75 -69.88 -21.93
C GLU A 2 1.20 -68.45 -22.26
N ALA A 3 0.18 -67.60 -22.28
CA ALA A 3 0.24 -66.17 -22.17
C ALA A 3 0.65 -65.79 -20.74
N CYS A 4 1.67 -64.94 -20.60
CA CYS A 4 1.93 -64.23 -19.36
C CYS A 4 1.57 -62.76 -19.59
N LEU A 5 0.27 -62.46 -19.52
CA LEU A 5 -0.26 -61.11 -19.37
C LEU A 5 0.36 -60.48 -18.13
N LEU A 6 1.34 -59.62 -18.30
CA LEU A 6 1.84 -58.75 -17.23
C LEU A 6 0.73 -57.78 -16.86
N GLN A 7 -0.08 -58.18 -15.87
CA GLN A 7 -0.92 -57.33 -15.04
C GLN A 7 -0.05 -56.23 -14.43
N LEU A 8 0.01 -55.09 -15.12
CA LEU A 8 0.49 -53.84 -14.53
C LEU A 8 -0.46 -53.50 -13.37
N PRO A 9 0.03 -53.37 -12.12
CA PRO A 9 -0.82 -53.01 -11.02
C PRO A 9 -1.35 -51.60 -11.26
N GLN A 10 -2.67 -51.50 -11.37
CA GLN A 10 -3.48 -50.29 -11.58
C GLN A 10 -3.40 -49.29 -10.40
N ARG A 11 -2.31 -49.30 -9.62
CA ARG A 11 -2.17 -48.60 -8.33
C ARG A 11 -1.10 -47.51 -8.27
N LEU A 12 -0.49 -47.12 -9.40
CA LEU A 12 0.55 -46.08 -9.42
C LEU A 12 0.17 -44.78 -10.13
N LEU A 13 -1.11 -44.56 -10.42
CA LEU A 13 -1.64 -43.29 -10.97
C LEU A 13 -2.26 -42.43 -9.86
N LEU A 14 -1.47 -42.05 -8.86
CA LEU A 14 -1.82 -40.98 -7.92
C LEU A 14 -0.61 -40.07 -7.69
N LEU A 15 -0.08 -39.48 -8.78
CA LEU A 15 0.65 -38.22 -8.65
C LEU A 15 -0.40 -37.13 -8.39
N GLY A 16 -0.67 -36.85 -7.12
CA GLY A 16 -1.42 -35.67 -6.72
C GLY A 16 -0.65 -34.43 -7.12
N ALA A 17 -1.10 -33.72 -8.16
CA ALA A 17 -0.62 -32.39 -8.47
C ALA A 17 -1.06 -31.46 -7.33
N ALA A 18 -0.16 -31.19 -6.39
CA ALA A 18 -0.35 -30.11 -5.42
C ALA A 18 -0.27 -28.78 -6.20
N ALA A 19 -1.42 -28.30 -6.66
CA ALA A 19 -1.53 -26.96 -7.23
C ALA A 19 -1.28 -25.95 -6.09
N LEU A 20 -0.09 -25.35 -6.07
CA LEU A 20 0.17 -24.18 -5.24
C LEU A 20 -0.70 -23.04 -5.78
N THR A 21 -1.81 -22.75 -5.10
CA THR A 21 -2.60 -21.56 -5.38
C THR A 21 -1.79 -20.35 -4.90
N VAL A 22 -1.01 -19.75 -5.81
CA VAL A 22 -0.44 -18.42 -5.59
C VAL A 22 -1.61 -17.44 -5.66
N SER A 23 -2.08 -16.98 -4.50
CA SER A 23 -3.02 -15.87 -4.45
C SER A 23 -2.31 -14.65 -5.04
N ALA A 24 -2.78 -14.17 -6.19
CA ALA A 24 -2.26 -12.95 -6.78
C ALA A 24 -2.43 -11.79 -5.77
N LEU A 25 -1.40 -10.95 -5.65
CA LEU A 25 -1.48 -9.74 -4.85
C LEU A 25 -2.63 -8.87 -5.39
N GLU A 26 -3.64 -8.62 -4.57
CA GLU A 26 -4.79 -7.80 -4.97
C GLU A 26 -4.31 -6.39 -5.30
N THR A 27 -4.85 -5.79 -6.36
CA THR A 27 -4.54 -4.41 -6.75
C THR A 27 -5.80 -3.57 -6.64
N ALA A 28 -5.71 -2.43 -5.97
CA ALA A 28 -6.82 -1.48 -5.84
C ALA A 28 -6.34 -0.03 -5.88
N ASP A 29 -7.25 0.89 -6.20
CA ASP A 29 -7.01 2.33 -6.07
C ASP A 29 -7.53 2.81 -4.70
N LEU A 30 -6.78 3.67 -4.02
CA LEU A 30 -7.12 4.22 -2.70
C LEU A 30 -8.48 4.92 -2.73
N VAL A 31 -8.72 5.74 -3.76
CA VAL A 31 -9.99 6.47 -3.94
C VAL A 31 -11.20 5.55 -4.11
N ASP A 32 -11.01 4.33 -4.63
CA ASP A 32 -12.09 3.36 -4.82
C ASP A 32 -12.43 2.64 -3.49
N LEU A 33 -11.50 2.66 -2.52
CA LEU A 33 -11.66 2.08 -1.18
C LEU A 33 -11.93 3.14 -0.11
N CYS A 34 -12.47 4.29 -0.50
CA CYS A 34 -12.61 5.43 0.40
C CYS A 34 -13.47 5.13 1.63
N GLY A 35 -12.98 5.50 2.81
CA GLY A 35 -13.64 5.30 4.09
C GLY A 35 -13.66 3.84 4.57
N GLN A 36 -13.07 2.91 3.82
CA GLN A 36 -13.09 1.49 4.15
C GLN A 36 -11.97 1.11 5.13
N THR A 37 -12.16 -0.05 5.77
CA THR A 37 -11.07 -0.78 6.43
C THR A 37 -10.80 -2.05 5.64
N TRP A 38 -9.58 -2.20 5.14
CA TRP A 38 -9.14 -3.37 4.39
C TRP A 38 -8.31 -4.31 5.27
N GLN A 39 -8.57 -5.61 5.19
CA GLN A 39 -7.90 -6.63 6.00
C GLN A 39 -7.63 -7.90 5.19
N ARG A 40 -6.42 -8.02 4.62
CA ARG A 40 -5.85 -9.29 4.11
C ARG A 40 -4.32 -9.27 4.27
N ASP A 41 -3.64 -10.29 3.75
CA ASP A 41 -2.19 -10.47 3.91
C ASP A 41 -1.35 -9.45 3.13
N GLY A 42 -1.82 -8.96 1.98
CA GLY A 42 -1.15 -7.90 1.21
C GLY A 42 -2.00 -7.27 0.12
N LEU A 43 -1.62 -6.05 -0.29
CA LEU A 43 -2.33 -5.21 -1.26
C LEU A 43 -1.34 -4.37 -2.06
N LEU A 44 -1.48 -4.32 -3.39
CA LEU A 44 -0.85 -3.31 -4.23
C LEU A 44 -1.79 -2.11 -4.35
N LEU A 45 -1.51 -1.07 -3.58
CA LEU A 45 -2.34 0.13 -3.53
C LEU A 45 -1.83 1.18 -4.50
N ARG A 46 -2.74 1.69 -5.33
CA ARG A 46 -2.52 2.83 -6.21
C ARG A 46 -3.22 4.06 -5.66
N SER A 47 -2.82 5.26 -6.07
CA SER A 47 -3.47 6.50 -5.61
C SER A 47 -4.91 6.64 -6.11
N HIS A 48 -5.08 6.67 -7.43
CA HIS A 48 -6.32 7.08 -8.08
C HIS A 48 -6.45 6.39 -9.43
N SER A 49 -7.62 5.83 -9.74
CA SER A 49 -7.91 5.19 -11.03
C SER A 49 -7.71 6.12 -12.25
N ALA A 50 -7.81 7.45 -12.05
CA ALA A 50 -7.63 8.47 -13.06
C ALA A 50 -6.16 8.84 -13.30
N SER A 51 -5.24 8.54 -12.37
CA SER A 51 -3.83 9.00 -12.43
C SER A 51 -3.07 8.51 -13.68
N ARG A 52 -3.51 7.39 -14.24
CA ARG A 52 -2.96 6.77 -15.45
C ARG A 52 -3.64 7.22 -16.73
N ARG A 53 -4.84 7.80 -16.63
CA ARG A 53 -5.65 8.23 -17.78
C ARG A 53 -5.51 9.72 -18.06
N PHE A 54 -5.40 10.51 -17.00
CA PHE A 54 -5.34 11.96 -17.08
C PHE A 54 -4.09 12.48 -16.39
N TYR A 55 -3.57 13.59 -16.93
CA TYR A 55 -2.40 14.21 -16.35
C TYR A 55 -2.71 14.85 -14.98
N PHE A 56 -3.90 15.39 -14.76
CA PHE A 56 -4.34 15.90 -13.46
C PHE A 56 -5.54 15.10 -12.97
N VAL A 57 -5.61 14.91 -11.65
CA VAL A 57 -6.76 14.28 -10.99
C VAL A 57 -7.77 15.34 -10.54
N VAL A 58 -8.93 14.91 -10.03
CA VAL A 58 -9.93 15.84 -9.52
C VAL A 58 -9.40 16.55 -8.27
N PRO A 59 -9.54 17.89 -8.16
CA PRO A 59 -9.23 18.61 -6.93
C PRO A 59 -10.23 18.29 -5.82
N ASP A 60 -9.90 18.70 -4.60
CA ASP A 60 -10.74 18.60 -3.40
C ASP A 60 -11.15 17.16 -3.02
N THR A 61 -10.41 16.16 -3.50
CA THR A 61 -10.44 14.80 -2.96
C THR A 61 -9.88 14.81 -1.56
N ASP A 62 -10.63 14.25 -0.62
CA ASP A 62 -10.18 13.92 0.73
C ASP A 62 -10.60 12.48 1.01
N CYS A 63 -9.64 11.56 0.92
CA CYS A 63 -9.95 10.15 0.99
C CYS A 63 -9.03 9.39 1.94
N GLY A 64 -9.62 8.74 2.93
CA GLY A 64 -8.94 7.88 3.90
C GLY A 64 -9.19 6.40 3.66
N LEU A 65 -8.17 5.56 3.86
CA LEU A 65 -8.23 4.11 3.88
C LEU A 65 -7.51 3.61 5.14
N TRP A 66 -8.14 2.68 5.87
CA TRP A 66 -7.47 1.98 6.97
C TRP A 66 -7.09 0.57 6.55
N LEU A 67 -5.86 0.20 6.84
CA LEU A 67 -5.34 -1.14 6.70
C LEU A 67 -5.35 -1.78 8.09
N ARG A 68 -5.91 -2.98 8.21
CA ARG A 68 -5.85 -3.81 9.41
C ARG A 68 -4.98 -5.03 9.14
N ALA A 69 -4.09 -5.33 10.08
CA ALA A 69 -3.20 -6.46 9.98
C ALA A 69 -3.98 -7.78 9.89
N ALA A 70 -3.38 -8.79 9.25
CA ALA A 70 -4.00 -10.10 9.09
C ALA A 70 -4.24 -10.80 10.43
N ALA A 71 -3.41 -10.51 11.43
CA ALA A 71 -3.59 -10.95 12.81
C ALA A 71 -3.29 -9.80 13.79
N PRO A 72 -3.85 -9.80 15.02
CA PRO A 72 -3.65 -8.71 15.99
C PRO A 72 -2.18 -8.49 16.42
N ILE A 73 -1.36 -9.54 16.35
CA ILE A 73 0.07 -9.47 16.66
C ILE A 73 0.91 -9.00 15.48
N ASP A 74 0.37 -9.04 14.27
CA ASP A 74 1.09 -8.63 13.09
C ASP A 74 1.15 -7.10 13.02
N ARG A 75 2.07 -6.59 12.22
CA ARG A 75 2.23 -5.18 11.86
C ARG A 75 2.03 -5.04 10.37
N ILE A 76 1.91 -3.79 9.94
CA ILE A 76 1.69 -3.43 8.55
C ILE A 76 2.90 -2.64 8.10
N ARG A 77 3.39 -2.98 6.91
CA ARG A 77 4.45 -2.27 6.23
C ARG A 77 3.91 -1.77 4.91
N PHE A 78 4.21 -0.51 4.59
CA PHE A 78 3.88 0.13 3.32
C PHE A 78 5.17 0.55 2.61
N GLN A 79 5.44 -0.04 1.45
CA GLN A 79 6.60 0.26 0.63
C GLN A 79 6.19 0.93 -0.67
N PHE A 80 6.65 2.17 -0.88
CA PHE A 80 6.47 2.82 -2.17
C PHE A 80 7.30 2.14 -3.27
N ARG A 81 6.66 1.96 -4.43
CA ARG A 81 7.27 1.54 -5.70
C ARG A 81 7.34 2.71 -6.68
N PHE A 82 6.39 3.63 -6.57
CA PHE A 82 6.33 4.86 -7.34
C PHE A 82 5.67 5.96 -6.49
N PHE A 83 6.11 7.22 -6.64
CA PHE A 83 5.56 8.34 -5.87
C PHE A 83 5.63 9.65 -6.65
N LEU A 84 4.48 10.29 -6.81
CA LEU A 84 4.30 11.54 -7.53
C LEU A 84 3.08 12.26 -6.95
N VAL A 85 3.27 13.16 -5.98
CA VAL A 85 2.16 13.83 -5.29
C VAL A 85 2.46 15.32 -5.18
N TYR A 86 1.92 16.12 -6.09
CA TYR A 86 2.14 17.56 -6.09
C TYR A 86 0.95 18.30 -6.70
N THR A 87 0.93 19.61 -6.57
CA THR A 87 -0.04 20.47 -7.26
C THR A 87 0.73 21.46 -8.11
N LEU A 88 0.36 21.59 -9.38
CA LEU A 88 0.86 22.71 -10.19
C LEU A 88 0.10 23.97 -9.80
N THR A 89 0.80 24.88 -9.14
CA THR A 89 0.41 26.28 -9.10
C THR A 89 0.70 26.88 -10.47
N SER A 90 -0.33 27.42 -11.13
CA SER A 90 -0.12 28.25 -12.32
C SER A 90 0.86 29.36 -11.96
N ALA A 91 1.98 29.48 -12.68
CA ALA A 91 3.02 30.44 -12.37
C ALA A 91 2.45 31.88 -12.34
N SER A 92 2.58 32.54 -11.19
CA SER A 92 2.67 33.99 -11.07
C SER A 92 3.68 34.29 -9.94
N PRO A 93 4.62 35.23 -10.13
CA PRO A 93 5.87 35.23 -9.39
C PRO A 93 5.75 35.91 -8.02
N ALA A 94 6.09 35.19 -6.96
CA ALA A 94 6.68 35.75 -5.76
C ALA A 94 7.46 34.64 -5.04
N SER A 95 8.73 34.50 -5.38
CA SER A 95 9.67 33.67 -4.60
C SER A 95 9.82 34.29 -3.21
N PRO A 96 9.62 33.55 -2.10
CA PRO A 96 10.15 33.96 -0.81
C PRO A 96 11.67 33.67 -0.77
N PRO A 97 12.45 34.44 -0.01
CA PRO A 97 13.91 34.30 0.06
C PRO A 97 14.35 32.95 0.64
N PRO A 98 15.56 32.46 0.28
CA PRO A 98 16.07 31.19 0.78
C PRO A 98 16.66 31.43 2.17
N ASN A 99 15.87 31.23 3.21
CA ASN A 99 16.39 31.06 4.56
C ASN A 99 15.34 30.44 5.48
N ALA A 100 15.43 29.14 5.70
CA ALA A 100 15.18 28.51 6.99
C ALA A 100 15.41 27.00 6.86
N SER A 101 16.51 26.54 7.42
CA SER A 101 16.64 25.17 7.90
C SER A 101 15.64 25.02 9.07
N SER A 102 14.42 24.59 8.79
CA SER A 102 13.39 24.34 9.81
C SER A 102 12.68 23.01 9.58
N PRO A 103 12.26 22.32 10.66
CA PRO A 103 11.80 20.94 10.60
C PRO A 103 10.49 20.84 9.82
N ALA A 104 10.31 19.73 9.10
CA ALA A 104 9.12 19.44 8.30
C ALA A 104 7.82 19.64 9.10
N SER A 105 7.23 20.83 8.98
CA SER A 105 5.93 21.19 9.54
C SER A 105 4.81 20.70 8.62
N ALA A 106 3.59 20.64 9.13
CA ALA A 106 2.38 20.32 8.36
C ALA A 106 2.15 21.25 7.14
N ASP A 107 2.89 22.36 7.05
CA ASP A 107 2.82 23.33 5.95
C ASP A 107 3.64 22.93 4.72
N ALA A 108 4.52 21.92 4.82
CA ALA A 108 5.45 21.57 3.75
C ALA A 108 4.77 21.22 2.41
N CYS A 109 3.53 20.71 2.47
CA CYS A 109 2.75 20.37 1.30
C CYS A 109 1.58 21.31 1.03
N ALA A 110 1.37 22.34 1.87
CA ALA A 110 0.28 23.30 1.71
C ALA A 110 0.65 24.41 0.70
N PRO A 111 -0.30 24.93 -0.11
CA PRO A 111 -1.72 24.56 -0.24
C PRO A 111 -1.96 23.45 -1.30
N GLY A 112 -1.06 22.47 -1.41
CA GLY A 112 -1.07 21.44 -2.45
C GLY A 112 -1.62 20.08 -2.01
N SER A 113 -1.39 19.09 -2.86
CA SER A 113 -1.75 17.69 -2.64
C SER A 113 -0.75 17.00 -1.73
N TYR A 114 -1.24 16.10 -0.87
CA TYR A 114 -0.39 15.33 0.04
C TYR A 114 -0.99 13.97 0.39
N LEU A 115 -0.12 13.08 0.87
CA LEU A 115 -0.47 11.79 1.47
C LEU A 115 -0.02 11.78 2.94
N GLN A 116 -0.92 11.49 3.87
CA GLN A 116 -0.61 11.40 5.30
C GLN A 116 -0.85 9.97 5.79
N PHE A 117 0.09 9.43 6.56
CA PHE A 117 -0.08 8.15 7.26
C PHE A 117 -0.55 8.38 8.70
N TYR A 118 -1.23 7.39 9.27
CA TYR A 118 -1.75 7.43 10.63
C TYR A 118 -1.52 6.10 11.35
N GLU A 119 -1.23 6.18 12.64
CA GLU A 119 -1.29 5.08 13.60
C GLU A 119 -2.69 4.98 14.22
N GLY A 120 -3.06 3.76 14.61
CA GLY A 120 -4.28 3.50 15.38
C GLY A 120 -5.55 3.32 14.53
N PRO A 121 -6.66 2.96 15.17
CA PRO A 121 -7.93 2.67 14.51
C PRO A 121 -8.58 3.96 13.96
N PRO A 122 -9.56 3.85 13.04
CA PRO A 122 -10.24 5.00 12.44
C PRO A 122 -10.85 6.00 13.43
N GLY A 123 -11.27 5.54 14.62
CA GLY A 123 -11.87 6.41 15.65
C GLY A 123 -10.88 7.20 16.50
N ALA A 124 -9.59 6.87 16.45
CA ALA A 124 -8.54 7.56 17.21
C ALA A 124 -7.21 7.63 16.44
N PRO A 125 -7.20 8.20 15.23
CA PRO A 125 -6.01 8.21 14.38
C PRO A 125 -4.97 9.21 14.91
N ARG A 126 -3.70 8.82 14.88
CA ARG A 126 -2.56 9.69 15.22
C ARG A 126 -1.65 9.84 14.01
N PRO A 127 -1.30 11.05 13.55
CA PRO A 127 -0.42 11.22 12.40
C PRO A 127 0.91 10.48 12.58
N LEU A 128 1.27 9.67 11.59
CA LEU A 128 2.54 8.97 11.49
C LEU A 128 3.46 9.74 10.56
N GLY A 129 4.35 10.54 11.14
CA GLY A 129 5.27 11.41 10.40
C GLY A 129 4.57 12.63 9.77
N ALA A 130 5.35 13.41 9.01
CA ALA A 130 4.86 14.57 8.28
C ALA A 130 4.11 14.18 6.99
N PRO A 131 3.23 15.05 6.46
CA PRO A 131 2.61 14.84 5.15
C PRO A 131 3.65 14.65 4.04
N LEU A 132 3.37 13.75 3.11
CA LEU A 132 4.24 13.42 1.99
C LEU A 132 3.75 14.06 0.70
N CYS A 133 4.65 14.74 0.01
CA CYS A 133 4.44 15.32 -1.33
C CYS A 133 5.78 15.39 -2.09
N GLY A 134 5.72 15.77 -3.36
CA GLY A 134 6.85 15.82 -4.29
C GLY A 134 6.94 14.57 -5.17
N LEU A 135 8.17 14.31 -5.63
CA LEU A 135 8.50 13.25 -6.60
C LEU A 135 9.45 12.20 -6.00
N THR A 136 9.97 12.47 -4.80
CA THR A 136 10.95 11.60 -4.14
C THR A 136 10.22 10.43 -3.50
N ILE A 137 10.62 9.21 -3.85
CA ILE A 137 10.05 7.98 -3.27
C ILE A 137 10.31 7.97 -1.75
N PRO A 138 9.25 7.97 -0.91
CA PRO A 138 9.41 7.96 0.53
C PRO A 138 10.02 6.66 1.05
N ALA A 139 10.63 6.74 2.22
CA ALA A 139 11.10 5.58 2.95
C ALA A 139 9.94 4.63 3.33
N LEU A 140 10.31 3.40 3.70
CA LEU A 140 9.37 2.40 4.18
C LEU A 140 8.59 2.91 5.41
N ILE A 141 7.27 2.80 5.36
CA ILE A 141 6.41 3.12 6.50
C ILE A 141 6.04 1.81 7.21
N THR A 142 6.18 1.78 8.53
CA THR A 142 5.86 0.60 9.35
C THR A 142 4.95 1.04 10.49
N SER A 143 3.85 0.31 10.70
CA SER A 143 2.94 0.56 11.80
C SER A 143 3.52 0.08 13.14
N SER A 144 3.18 0.79 14.20
CA SER A 144 3.49 0.39 15.58
C SER A 144 2.51 -0.65 16.14
N GLY A 145 1.30 -0.71 15.58
CA GLY A 145 0.23 -1.63 15.97
C GLY A 145 -0.44 -2.34 14.78
N GLU A 146 -1.64 -2.88 14.99
CA GLU A 146 -2.39 -3.66 13.99
C GLU A 146 -3.10 -2.81 12.93
N PHE A 147 -3.06 -1.48 13.04
CA PHE A 147 -3.70 -0.55 12.11
C PHE A 147 -2.69 0.40 11.49
N LEU A 148 -2.90 0.71 10.20
CA LEU A 148 -2.20 1.75 9.46
C LEU A 148 -3.21 2.51 8.61
N GLY A 149 -3.43 3.80 8.88
CA GLY A 149 -4.28 4.66 8.07
C GLY A 149 -3.47 5.39 7.00
N LEU A 150 -4.05 5.56 5.81
CA LEU A 150 -3.55 6.43 4.73
C LEU A 150 -4.66 7.41 4.35
N ARG A 151 -4.33 8.70 4.24
CA ARG A 151 -5.24 9.74 3.74
C ARG A 151 -4.61 10.51 2.60
N LEU A 152 -5.24 10.46 1.45
CA LEU A 152 -4.88 11.25 0.28
C LEU A 152 -5.75 12.51 0.22
N VAL A 153 -5.10 13.66 0.11
CA VAL A 153 -5.77 14.94 -0.13
C VAL A 153 -5.24 15.56 -1.43
N THR A 154 -6.14 15.97 -2.33
CA THR A 154 -5.78 16.69 -3.56
C THR A 154 -6.14 18.17 -3.43
N GLY A 155 -5.16 19.00 -3.13
CA GLY A 155 -5.36 20.45 -2.97
C GLY A 155 -5.06 21.26 -4.22
N GLY A 156 -5.62 22.47 -4.30
CA GLY A 156 -5.37 23.45 -5.36
C GLY A 156 -5.99 23.08 -6.71
N ARG A 157 -5.58 23.77 -7.78
CA ARG A 157 -6.31 23.73 -9.08
C ARG A 157 -5.90 22.59 -10.01
N GLN A 158 -4.64 22.18 -9.97
CA GLN A 158 -4.07 21.17 -10.88
C GLN A 158 -3.28 20.13 -10.09
N PRO A 159 -3.97 19.30 -9.28
CA PRO A 159 -3.32 18.24 -8.52
C PRO A 159 -2.83 17.13 -9.46
N ARG A 160 -1.57 16.74 -9.30
CA ARG A 160 -1.00 15.54 -9.89
C ARG A 160 -0.69 14.55 -8.77
N VAL A 161 -1.45 13.46 -8.73
CA VAL A 161 -1.25 12.39 -7.75
C VAL A 161 -1.19 11.04 -8.45
N ASP A 162 -0.03 10.41 -8.39
CA ASP A 162 0.20 9.03 -8.82
C ASP A 162 1.20 8.36 -7.87
N PHE A 163 0.76 7.36 -7.12
CA PHE A 163 1.66 6.53 -6.35
C PHE A 163 1.26 5.07 -6.49
N VAL A 164 2.24 4.19 -6.31
CA VAL A 164 2.03 2.76 -6.17
C VAL A 164 2.80 2.32 -4.94
N GLY A 165 2.12 1.64 -4.02
CA GLY A 165 2.74 1.09 -2.83
C GLY A 165 2.26 -0.32 -2.54
N GLU A 166 3.15 -1.10 -1.96
CA GLU A 166 2.88 -2.47 -1.54
C GLU A 166 2.64 -2.50 -0.03
N VAL A 167 1.50 -3.03 0.35
CA VAL A 167 1.09 -3.28 1.73
C VAL A 167 1.37 -4.74 2.05
N THR A 168 2.05 -4.99 3.16
CA THR A 168 2.27 -6.35 3.67
C THR A 168 1.99 -6.39 5.16
N SER A 169 1.23 -7.42 5.59
CA SER A 169 1.12 -7.76 7.01
C SER A 169 2.24 -8.73 7.41
N PHE A 170 2.94 -8.47 8.51
CA PHE A 170 4.08 -9.28 8.95
C PHE A 170 4.16 -9.40 10.46
N ARG A 171 4.79 -10.46 10.95
CA ARG A 171 5.01 -10.70 12.39
C ARG A 171 6.42 -10.29 12.82
N LEU A 172 6.53 -9.59 13.94
CA LEU A 172 7.81 -9.29 14.59
C LEU A 172 8.26 -10.48 15.47
N GLY A 173 9.12 -11.36 14.93
CA GLY A 173 9.81 -12.43 15.67
C GLY A 173 9.05 -13.78 15.77
N GLY A 174 9.70 -14.94 15.80
CA GLY A 174 11.14 -15.26 15.82
C GLY A 174 11.56 -16.22 14.69
N LEU A 175 12.86 -16.21 14.35
CA LEU A 175 13.55 -17.09 13.37
C LEU A 175 12.64 -17.65 12.27
N GLY A 176 12.46 -16.85 11.23
CA GLY A 176 11.77 -17.28 10.03
C GLY A 176 11.33 -16.09 9.20
N LEU A 177 12.25 -15.54 8.41
CA LEU A 177 11.87 -14.99 7.11
C LEU A 177 11.49 -16.16 6.20
N LEU A 178 10.46 -16.90 6.63
CA LEU A 178 9.65 -17.73 5.78
C LEU A 178 8.51 -16.79 5.41
N ALA A 179 8.49 -16.31 4.17
CA ALA A 179 7.22 -16.14 3.49
C ALA A 179 6.38 -17.36 3.89
N ARG A 180 5.20 -17.19 4.51
CA ARG A 180 4.41 -18.27 5.13
C ARG A 180 4.29 -19.48 4.19
N THR A 181 5.25 -20.39 4.22
CA THR A 181 5.08 -21.77 3.82
C THR A 181 4.61 -22.43 5.08
N ARG A 182 3.29 -22.45 5.23
CA ARG A 182 2.59 -23.11 6.32
C ARG A 182 3.06 -24.56 6.38
N ALA A 183 3.80 -24.93 7.42
CA ALA A 183 4.06 -26.32 7.77
C ALA A 183 2.81 -26.90 8.41
N SER A 184 2.32 -28.02 7.88
CA SER A 184 1.16 -28.76 8.40
C SER A 184 1.61 -29.84 9.37
N ASN A 185 0.90 -29.97 10.50
CA ASN A 185 0.70 -31.27 11.15
C ASN A 185 -0.66 -31.82 10.69
#